data_AF-A0A349E6C5-F1
#
_entry.id   AF-A0A349E6C5-F1
#
_cell.length_a   1.000
_cell.length_b   1.000
_cell.length_c   1.000
_cell.angle_alpha   90.00
_cell.angle_beta   90.00
_cell.angle_gamma   90.00
#
_symmetry.space_group_name_H-M   'P 1'
#
loop_
_entity.id
_entity.type
_entity.pdbx_description
1 polymer ?
#
loop_
_entity_poly.entity_id
_entity_poly.type
_entity_poly.pdbx_seq_one_letter_code
_entity_poly.pdbx_strand_id
1 'polypeptide(L)'
;PDNQMQILDYNRLVKDLHGADSASFLEKLSTNFDIEKLDLEAAKPGVAREFALYLDKQWYKLRSNENLISKIDEQDPVGSLDVSLLQDFVFTPLLDIVDQRTDKRVDFVGGIRGLAELEKRVDSGDWAAAFALYPTSIESLMAIADADEVMPPKSTWFEPKLKSGLVVHKLD
;
A
#
# COMPACT_ATOMS: atom_id res chain seq x y z
N PRO A 1 12.55 26.54 -7.57
CA PRO A 1 12.77 25.29 -8.35
C PRO A 1 12.15 24.08 -7.63
N ASP A 2 10.83 24.14 -7.41
CA ASP A 2 10.22 23.53 -6.20
C ASP A 2 9.24 22.39 -6.53
N ASN A 3 9.27 21.87 -7.76
CA ASN A 3 8.21 21.03 -8.33
C ASN A 3 8.65 19.60 -8.72
N GLN A 4 9.74 19.06 -8.16
CA GLN A 4 10.33 17.79 -8.65
C GLN A 4 10.41 16.66 -7.63
N MET A 5 9.63 16.70 -6.55
CA MET A 5 9.46 15.53 -5.69
C MET A 5 8.12 14.87 -6.01
N GLN A 6 8.17 13.68 -6.61
CA GLN A 6 6.99 12.84 -6.78
C GLN A 6 6.93 11.84 -5.65
N ILE A 7 5.75 11.78 -4.99
CA ILE A 7 5.42 10.69 -4.08
C ILE A 7 4.84 9.57 -4.93
N LEU A 8 5.56 8.47 -5.01
CA LEU A 8 5.13 7.25 -5.70
C LEU A 8 4.55 6.26 -4.70
N ASP A 9 3.65 5.42 -5.21
CA ASP A 9 3.10 4.27 -4.49
C ASP A 9 4.21 3.32 -4.05
N TYR A 10 3.96 2.64 -2.94
CA TYR A 10 4.86 1.61 -2.45
C TYR A 10 4.07 0.32 -2.27
N ASN A 11 4.16 -0.55 -3.27
CA ASN A 11 3.35 -1.74 -3.38
C ASN A 11 3.87 -2.85 -2.47
N ARG A 12 3.00 -3.76 -2.06
CA ARG A 12 3.32 -4.88 -1.14
C ARG A 12 3.24 -6.19 -1.89
N LEU A 13 4.20 -7.08 -1.67
CA LEU A 13 4.14 -8.49 -2.02
C LEU A 13 3.95 -9.29 -0.74
N VAL A 14 3.06 -10.28 -0.76
CA VAL A 14 2.85 -11.18 0.38
C VAL A 14 3.13 -12.63 -0.01
N LYS A 15 3.92 -13.31 0.82
CA LYS A 15 4.51 -14.61 0.46
C LYS A 15 3.50 -15.74 0.48
N ASP A 16 2.53 -15.66 1.37
CA ASP A 16 1.47 -16.64 1.56
C ASP A 16 0.20 -15.94 2.07
N LEU A 17 -0.91 -16.66 2.04
CA LEU A 17 -2.21 -16.19 2.54
C LEU A 17 -2.52 -16.76 3.94
N HIS A 18 -1.49 -17.05 4.74
CA HIS A 18 -1.60 -17.63 6.08
C HIS A 18 -2.50 -18.89 6.13
N GLY A 19 -2.27 -19.81 5.19
CA GLY A 19 -3.00 -21.06 5.09
C GLY A 19 -4.39 -20.97 4.44
N ALA A 20 -4.85 -19.77 4.05
CA ALA A 20 -6.03 -19.61 3.22
C ALA A 20 -5.74 -19.93 1.75
N ASP A 21 -6.77 -20.35 1.02
CA ASP A 21 -6.76 -20.37 -0.44
C ASP A 21 -7.29 -19.04 -1.02
N SER A 22 -7.16 -18.85 -2.33
CA SER A 22 -7.56 -17.60 -2.98
C SER A 22 -9.05 -17.27 -2.78
N ALA A 23 -9.91 -18.28 -2.83
CA ALA A 23 -11.36 -18.09 -2.71
C ALA A 23 -11.76 -17.66 -1.30
N SER A 24 -11.28 -18.36 -0.28
CA SER A 24 -11.52 -18.02 1.13
C SER A 24 -10.88 -16.70 1.54
N PHE A 25 -9.74 -16.32 0.93
CA PHE A 25 -9.13 -15.02 1.15
C PHE A 25 -9.98 -13.88 0.56
N LEU A 26 -10.47 -14.03 -0.67
CA LEU A 26 -11.39 -13.06 -1.30
C LEU A 26 -12.72 -12.95 -0.52
N GLU A 27 -13.24 -14.07 -0.01
CA GLU A 27 -14.43 -14.07 0.84
C GLU A 27 -14.20 -13.24 2.11
N LYS A 28 -13.09 -13.45 2.82
CA LYS A 28 -12.72 -12.65 3.99
C LYS A 28 -12.58 -11.16 3.65
N LEU A 29 -11.92 -10.83 2.54
CA LEU A 29 -11.78 -9.45 2.08
C LEU A 29 -13.13 -8.78 1.82
N SER A 30 -14.11 -9.52 1.28
CA SER A 30 -15.43 -8.98 0.96
C SER A 30 -16.19 -8.39 2.16
N THR A 31 -15.78 -8.72 3.38
CA THR A 31 -16.30 -8.10 4.61
C THR A 31 -16.08 -6.59 4.63
N ASN A 32 -14.92 -6.12 4.17
CA ASN A 32 -14.49 -4.71 4.28
C ASN A 32 -14.32 -4.03 2.90
N PHE A 33 -14.40 -4.80 1.81
CA PHE A 33 -14.15 -4.30 0.46
C PHE A 33 -15.21 -4.78 -0.53
N ASP A 34 -15.63 -3.89 -1.41
CA ASP A 34 -16.28 -4.26 -2.66
C ASP A 34 -15.19 -4.74 -3.64
N ILE A 35 -15.38 -5.94 -4.19
CA ILE A 35 -14.37 -6.63 -5.00
C ILE A 35 -14.85 -6.73 -6.45
N GLU A 36 -14.06 -6.19 -7.38
CA GLU A 36 -14.32 -6.25 -8.82
C GLU A 36 -13.13 -6.87 -9.54
N LYS A 37 -13.35 -7.79 -10.48
CA LYS A 37 -12.26 -8.29 -11.34
C LYS A 37 -11.86 -7.23 -12.36
N LEU A 38 -10.57 -7.07 -12.56
CA LEU A 38 -10.01 -6.11 -13.51
C LEU A 38 -9.03 -6.77 -14.46
N ASP A 39 -8.81 -6.12 -15.60
CA ASP A 39 -7.62 -6.33 -16.42
C ASP A 39 -6.47 -5.43 -15.93
N LEU A 40 -5.23 -5.79 -16.26
CA LEU A 40 -4.02 -5.06 -15.86
C LEU A 40 -4.09 -3.56 -16.17
N GLU A 41 -4.65 -3.18 -17.32
CA GLU A 41 -4.76 -1.78 -17.76
C GLU A 41 -5.65 -0.93 -16.83
N ALA A 42 -6.63 -1.56 -16.18
CA ALA A 42 -7.55 -0.92 -15.24
C ALA A 42 -7.12 -1.10 -13.78
N ALA A 43 -6.10 -1.93 -13.51
CA ALA A 43 -5.73 -2.33 -12.16
C ALA A 43 -5.04 -1.22 -11.37
N LYS A 44 -4.57 -0.12 -11.98
CA LYS A 44 -3.90 0.94 -11.20
C LYS A 44 -4.93 1.72 -10.37
N PRO A 45 -4.78 1.81 -9.03
CA PRO A 45 -5.69 2.59 -8.21
C PRO A 45 -5.68 4.06 -8.64
N GLY A 46 -6.89 4.62 -8.83
CA GLY A 46 -7.06 6.00 -9.32
C GLY A 46 -7.30 7.03 -8.22
N VAL A 47 -7.75 6.58 -7.04
CA VAL A 47 -8.10 7.43 -5.89
C VAL A 47 -7.74 6.73 -4.58
N ALA A 48 -7.68 7.51 -3.50
CA ALA A 48 -7.52 6.96 -2.14
C ALA A 48 -8.67 5.99 -1.79
N ARG A 49 -8.40 5.02 -0.90
CA ARG A 49 -9.31 3.93 -0.50
C ARG A 49 -9.66 2.94 -1.60
N GLU A 50 -8.91 2.97 -2.69
CA GLU A 50 -8.89 1.93 -3.70
C GLU A 50 -7.53 1.24 -3.70
N PHE A 51 -7.58 -0.08 -3.80
CA PHE A 51 -6.40 -0.94 -3.86
C PHE A 51 -6.55 -1.87 -5.05
N ALA A 52 -5.42 -2.29 -5.59
CA ALA A 52 -5.38 -3.38 -6.55
C ALA A 52 -4.80 -4.62 -5.87
N LEU A 53 -5.43 -5.76 -6.04
CA LEU A 53 -4.92 -7.06 -5.60
C LEU A 53 -4.65 -7.92 -6.83
N TYR A 54 -3.42 -8.39 -6.99
CA TYR A 54 -3.10 -9.48 -7.90
C TYR A 54 -3.00 -10.77 -7.12
N LEU A 55 -3.84 -11.74 -7.46
CA LEU A 55 -3.93 -13.03 -6.81
C LEU A 55 -4.40 -14.07 -7.82
N ASP A 56 -3.75 -15.24 -7.84
CA ASP A 56 -4.11 -16.35 -8.72
C ASP A 56 -4.29 -15.93 -10.19
N LYS A 57 -3.32 -15.16 -10.69
CA LYS A 57 -3.27 -14.65 -12.07
C LYS A 57 -4.42 -13.72 -12.46
N GLN A 58 -5.09 -13.13 -11.48
CA GLN A 58 -6.20 -12.22 -11.68
C GLN A 58 -6.01 -10.94 -10.88
N TRP A 59 -6.23 -9.80 -11.54
CA TRP A 59 -6.36 -8.52 -10.85
C TRP A 59 -7.76 -8.33 -10.31
N TYR A 60 -7.82 -7.73 -9.12
CA TYR A 60 -9.02 -7.32 -8.44
C TYR A 60 -8.88 -5.87 -7.99
N LYS A 61 -9.92 -5.07 -8.18
CA LYS A 61 -10.11 -3.82 -7.45
C LYS A 61 -10.68 -4.13 -6.09
N LEU A 62 -10.12 -3.54 -5.05
CA LEU A 62 -10.69 -3.53 -3.72
C LEU A 62 -11.06 -2.08 -3.40
N ARG A 63 -12.35 -1.79 -3.29
CA ARG A 63 -12.84 -0.48 -2.85
C ARG A 63 -13.35 -0.61 -1.42
N SER A 64 -12.90 0.23 -0.51
CA SER A 64 -13.41 0.23 0.86
C SER A 64 -14.93 0.40 0.86
N ASN A 65 -15.66 -0.56 1.43
CA ASN A 65 -17.12 -0.52 1.51
C ASN A 65 -17.59 0.25 2.75
N GLU A 66 -18.91 0.37 2.95
CA GLU A 66 -19.48 1.11 4.09
C GLU A 66 -19.05 0.56 5.46
N ASN A 67 -18.83 -0.76 5.58
CA ASN A 67 -18.38 -1.38 6.82
C ASN A 67 -16.93 -0.98 7.17
N LEU A 68 -16.06 -0.81 6.17
CA LEU A 68 -14.72 -0.30 6.41
C LEU A 68 -14.75 1.21 6.64
N ILE A 69 -15.44 1.96 5.79
CA ILE A 69 -15.52 3.44 5.88
C ILE A 69 -16.03 3.87 7.26
N SER A 70 -17.02 3.19 7.83
CA SER A 70 -17.56 3.51 9.16
C SER A 70 -16.59 3.26 10.32
N LYS A 71 -15.48 2.56 10.10
CA LYS A 71 -14.43 2.28 11.10
C LYS A 71 -13.23 3.22 10.97
N ILE A 72 -13.18 4.05 9.93
CA ILE A 72 -12.09 5.00 9.72
C ILE A 72 -12.37 6.24 10.56
N ASP A 73 -11.41 6.62 11.41
CA ASP A 73 -11.41 7.94 12.03
C ASP A 73 -10.72 8.93 11.07
N GLU A 74 -11.50 9.79 10.43
CA GLU A 74 -11.01 10.81 9.50
C GLU A 74 -10.17 11.89 10.22
N GLN A 75 -10.24 11.96 11.54
CA GLN A 75 -9.42 12.87 12.34
C GLN A 75 -8.06 12.28 12.70
N ASP A 76 -7.86 10.98 12.49
CA ASP A 76 -6.56 10.32 12.64
C ASP A 76 -5.84 10.36 11.28
N PRO A 77 -4.87 11.28 11.10
CA PRO A 77 -4.21 11.46 9.82
C PRO A 77 -3.33 10.26 9.44
N VAL A 78 -2.90 9.45 10.42
CA VAL A 78 -2.11 8.23 10.18
C VAL A 78 -3.03 7.02 9.97
N GLY A 79 -4.03 6.83 10.82
CA GLY A 79 -4.97 5.71 10.75
C GLY A 79 -5.85 5.72 9.50
N SER A 80 -6.14 6.91 8.96
CA SER A 80 -6.92 7.07 7.73
C SER A 80 -6.13 6.83 6.43
N LEU A 81 -4.81 6.63 6.49
CA LEU A 81 -4.00 6.34 5.31
C LEU A 81 -4.28 4.93 4.76
N ASP A 82 -4.29 4.81 3.43
CA ASP A 82 -4.44 3.52 2.73
C ASP A 82 -3.47 2.43 3.23
N VAL A 83 -2.23 2.80 3.56
CA VAL A 83 -1.23 1.88 4.10
C VAL A 83 -1.59 1.33 5.49
N SER A 84 -2.21 2.15 6.33
CA SER A 84 -2.69 1.79 7.66
C SER A 84 -3.96 0.95 7.54
N LEU A 85 -4.87 1.33 6.65
CA LEU A 85 -6.06 0.54 6.35
C LEU A 85 -5.70 -0.87 5.88
N LEU A 86 -4.70 -1.00 5.00
CA LEU A 86 -4.23 -2.31 4.55
C LEU A 86 -3.58 -3.10 5.69
N GLN A 87 -2.83 -2.44 6.57
CA GLN A 87 -2.25 -3.07 7.76
C GLN A 87 -3.35 -3.62 8.69
N ASP A 88 -4.30 -2.78 9.06
CA ASP A 88 -5.24 -3.06 10.15
C ASP A 88 -6.42 -3.94 9.72
N PHE A 89 -6.81 -3.88 8.45
CA PHE A 89 -7.98 -4.62 7.94
C PHE A 89 -7.64 -5.79 7.05
N VAL A 90 -6.37 -5.94 6.62
CA VAL A 90 -5.92 -7.06 5.79
C VAL A 90 -4.73 -7.78 6.43
N PHE A 91 -3.62 -7.09 6.65
CA PHE A 91 -2.35 -7.78 6.94
C PHE A 91 -2.33 -8.37 8.35
N THR A 92 -2.71 -7.60 9.37
CA THR A 92 -2.83 -8.13 10.74
C THR A 92 -3.91 -9.20 10.83
N PRO A 93 -5.20 -8.94 10.47
CA PRO A 93 -6.28 -9.88 10.77
C PRO A 93 -6.35 -11.08 9.83
N LEU A 94 -5.93 -10.95 8.56
CA LEU A 94 -6.10 -12.02 7.57
C LEU A 94 -4.81 -12.79 7.29
N LEU A 95 -3.65 -12.14 7.43
CA LEU A 95 -2.34 -12.72 7.09
C LEU A 95 -1.44 -12.95 8.32
N ASP A 96 -1.87 -12.48 9.50
CA ASP A 96 -1.09 -12.50 10.75
C ASP A 96 0.28 -11.82 10.59
N ILE A 97 0.31 -10.70 9.86
CA ILE A 97 1.51 -9.88 9.64
C ILE A 97 1.38 -8.62 10.49
N VAL A 98 1.99 -8.64 11.69
CA VAL A 98 1.91 -7.53 12.65
C VAL A 98 2.83 -6.36 12.29
N ASP A 99 4.05 -6.65 11.81
CA ASP A 99 5.01 -5.64 11.39
C ASP A 99 5.66 -6.01 10.04
N GLN A 100 5.24 -5.32 8.98
CA GLN A 100 5.73 -5.52 7.62
C GLN A 100 7.23 -5.20 7.45
N ARG A 101 7.85 -4.48 8.39
CA ARG A 101 9.28 -4.15 8.31
C ARG A 101 10.16 -5.34 8.64
N THR A 102 9.69 -6.20 9.54
CA THR A 102 10.46 -7.29 10.11
C THR A 102 9.97 -8.66 9.62
N ASP A 103 8.72 -8.75 9.16
CA ASP A 103 8.16 -9.97 8.61
C ASP A 103 8.74 -10.28 7.21
N LYS A 104 9.37 -11.45 7.09
CA LYS A 104 9.98 -11.94 5.85
C LYS A 104 8.95 -12.37 4.80
N ARG A 105 7.68 -12.45 5.17
CA ARG A 105 6.55 -12.72 4.28
C ARG A 105 6.06 -11.47 3.55
N VAL A 106 6.67 -10.30 3.80
CA VAL A 106 6.38 -9.07 3.05
C VAL A 106 7.62 -8.57 2.33
N ASP A 107 7.46 -8.22 1.07
CA ASP A 107 8.43 -7.43 0.32
C ASP A 107 7.75 -6.25 -0.36
N PHE A 108 8.54 -5.31 -0.85
CA PHE A 108 8.07 -4.01 -1.28
C PHE A 108 8.57 -3.69 -2.68
N VAL A 109 7.69 -3.16 -3.51
CA VAL A 109 7.99 -2.76 -4.88
C VAL A 109 7.61 -1.30 -5.06
N GLY A 110 8.60 -0.45 -5.33
CA GLY A 110 8.34 0.97 -5.60
C GLY A 110 7.55 1.15 -6.90
N GLY A 111 6.64 2.12 -6.90
CA GLY A 111 5.69 2.40 -7.98
C GLY A 111 6.32 2.63 -9.36
N ILE A 112 7.59 3.04 -9.42
CA ILE A 112 8.35 3.20 -10.67
C ILE A 112 8.42 1.92 -11.51
N ARG A 113 8.36 0.74 -10.87
CA ARG A 113 8.38 -0.55 -11.57
C ARG A 113 7.02 -0.92 -12.16
N GLY A 114 5.95 -0.30 -11.67
CA GLY A 114 4.58 -0.52 -12.13
C GLY A 114 4.00 -1.89 -11.78
N LEU A 115 2.77 -2.12 -12.26
CA LEU A 115 1.97 -3.31 -11.97
C LEU A 115 2.52 -4.59 -12.63
N ALA A 116 3.15 -4.47 -13.79
CA ALA A 116 3.72 -5.62 -14.51
C ALA A 116 4.86 -6.31 -13.71
N GLU A 117 5.63 -5.56 -12.92
CA GLU A 117 6.61 -6.16 -12.02
C GLU A 117 5.94 -6.93 -10.86
N LEU A 118 4.78 -6.47 -10.38
CA LEU A 118 4.03 -7.18 -9.35
C LEU A 118 3.52 -8.52 -9.87
N GLU A 119 2.91 -8.54 -11.06
CA GLU A 119 2.47 -9.78 -11.71
C GLU A 119 3.62 -10.76 -11.85
N LYS A 120 4.73 -10.29 -12.43
CA LYS A 120 5.93 -11.11 -12.64
C LYS A 120 6.46 -11.73 -11.35
N ARG A 121 6.41 -10.99 -10.24
CA ARG A 121 6.92 -11.44 -8.93
C ARG A 121 6.00 -12.47 -8.29
N VAL A 122 4.68 -12.34 -8.47
CA VAL A 122 3.73 -13.37 -8.02
C VAL A 122 3.81 -14.60 -8.92
N ASP A 123 3.86 -14.40 -10.23
CA ASP A 123 3.91 -15.48 -11.22
C ASP A 123 5.22 -16.28 -11.21
N SER A 124 6.29 -15.76 -10.60
CA SER A 124 7.52 -16.54 -10.35
C SER A 124 7.30 -17.68 -9.34
N GLY A 125 6.22 -17.61 -8.56
CA GLY A 125 5.89 -18.56 -7.49
C GLY A 125 6.54 -18.24 -6.15
N ASP A 126 7.32 -17.16 -6.04
CA ASP A 126 7.94 -16.75 -4.77
C ASP A 126 6.96 -16.01 -3.84
N TRP A 127 5.87 -15.47 -4.41
CA TRP A 127 4.88 -14.63 -3.73
C TRP A 127 3.47 -15.11 -4.08
N ALA A 128 2.56 -15.12 -3.11
CA ALA A 128 1.18 -15.54 -3.31
C ALA A 128 0.30 -14.43 -3.86
N ALA A 129 0.54 -13.19 -3.45
CA ALA A 129 -0.24 -12.04 -3.92
C ALA A 129 0.55 -10.74 -3.90
N ALA A 130 0.04 -9.75 -4.62
CA ALA A 130 0.54 -8.39 -4.62
C ALA A 130 -0.59 -7.37 -4.38
N PHE A 131 -0.29 -6.32 -3.63
CA PHE A 131 -1.17 -5.18 -3.43
C PHE A 131 -0.54 -3.92 -4.02
N ALA A 132 -1.26 -3.27 -4.93
CA ALA A 132 -0.92 -1.94 -5.41
C ALA A 132 -1.77 -0.89 -4.68
N LEU A 133 -1.14 0.21 -4.29
CA LEU A 133 -1.77 1.27 -3.51
C LEU A 133 -1.86 2.55 -4.34
N TYR A 134 -2.80 3.42 -3.99
CA TYR A 134 -2.79 4.79 -4.45
C TYR A 134 -1.62 5.55 -3.78
N PRO A 135 -0.83 6.37 -4.51
CA PRO A 135 0.25 7.13 -3.90
C PRO A 135 -0.27 8.07 -2.81
N THR A 136 0.41 8.11 -1.66
CA THR A 136 0.07 9.07 -0.60
C THR A 136 0.25 10.49 -1.12
N SER A 137 -0.74 11.34 -0.88
CA SER A 137 -0.70 12.72 -1.36
C SER A 137 0.21 13.60 -0.48
N ILE A 138 0.64 14.74 -1.03
CA ILE A 138 1.42 15.73 -0.27
C ILE A 138 0.57 16.30 0.87
N GLU A 139 -0.72 16.47 0.65
CA GLU A 139 -1.66 16.97 1.66
C GLU A 139 -1.70 16.04 2.88
N SER A 140 -1.79 14.71 2.66
CA SER A 140 -1.70 13.73 3.76
C SER A 140 -0.36 13.80 4.49
N LEU A 141 0.74 13.99 3.77
CA LEU A 141 2.06 14.15 4.39
C LEU A 141 2.14 15.41 5.27
N MET A 142 1.56 16.53 4.81
CA MET A 142 1.51 17.78 5.58
C MET A 142 0.61 17.62 6.81
N ALA A 143 -0.56 16.99 6.68
CA ALA A 143 -1.49 16.78 7.80
C ALA A 143 -0.85 15.97 8.95
N ILE A 144 -0.04 14.97 8.63
CA ILE A 144 0.69 14.16 9.63
C ILE A 144 1.78 14.99 10.31
N ALA A 145 2.49 15.82 9.56
CA ALA A 145 3.50 16.72 10.12
C ALA A 145 2.87 17.77 11.06
N ASP A 146 1.73 18.34 10.68
CA ASP A 146 0.98 19.31 11.49
C ASP A 146 0.41 18.68 12.78
N ALA A 147 0.17 17.37 12.77
CA ALA A 147 -0.27 16.59 13.93
C ALA A 147 0.88 16.17 14.87
N ASP A 148 2.13 16.54 14.59
CA ASP A 148 3.34 16.06 15.30
C ASP A 148 3.47 14.52 15.31
N GLU A 149 2.89 13.85 14.29
CA GLU A 149 2.90 12.39 14.15
C GLU A 149 3.98 11.89 13.19
N VAL A 150 4.20 10.57 13.19
CA VAL A 150 5.20 9.91 12.33
C VAL A 150 4.49 9.06 11.28
N MET A 151 4.84 9.28 10.01
CA MET A 151 4.39 8.46 8.89
C MET A 151 4.59 6.95 9.18
N PRO A 152 3.62 6.08 8.84
CA PRO A 152 3.84 4.65 8.91
C PRO A 152 5.07 4.22 8.11
N PRO A 153 5.67 3.07 8.44
CA PRO A 153 6.86 2.64 7.75
C PRO A 153 6.58 2.34 6.28
N LYS A 154 7.44 2.85 5.39
CA LYS A 154 7.37 2.58 3.95
C LYS A 154 6.02 3.02 3.35
N SER A 155 5.52 4.16 3.79
CA SER A 155 4.29 4.76 3.28
C SER A 155 4.46 5.50 1.95
N THR A 156 5.67 5.98 1.65
CA THR A 156 5.94 6.81 0.47
C THR A 156 7.27 6.47 -0.18
N TRP A 157 7.33 6.54 -1.51
CA TRP A 157 8.57 6.46 -2.28
C TRP A 157 8.86 7.80 -2.95
N PHE A 158 9.97 8.45 -2.61
CA PHE A 158 10.38 9.72 -3.22
C PHE A 158 11.33 9.51 -4.40
N GLU A 159 11.07 10.22 -5.50
CA GLU A 159 11.96 10.28 -6.66
C GLU A 159 12.28 11.75 -7.04
N PRO A 160 13.58 12.10 -7.25
CA PRO A 160 14.79 11.29 -7.00
C PRO A 160 14.99 11.02 -5.51
N LYS A 161 15.57 9.85 -5.17
CA LYS A 161 16.05 9.59 -3.81
C LYS A 161 16.96 10.75 -3.43
N LEU A 162 16.64 11.43 -2.32
CA LEU A 162 17.51 12.45 -1.74
C LEU A 162 18.92 11.86 -1.61
N LYS A 163 19.84 12.30 -2.47
CA LYS A 163 21.26 12.05 -2.25
C LYS A 163 21.60 12.89 -1.03
N SER A 164 21.70 12.27 0.15
CA SER A 164 22.20 12.91 1.37
C SER A 164 23.60 13.46 1.12
N GLY A 165 23.64 14.73 0.71
CA GLY A 165 24.82 15.58 0.64
C GLY A 165 24.48 16.91 1.29
N LEU A 166 23.94 16.86 2.51
CA LEU A 166 23.66 18.04 3.32
C LEU A 166 24.97 18.46 4.00
N VAL A 167 25.70 19.37 3.37
CA VAL A 167 26.78 20.11 4.03
C VAL A 167 26.14 21.25 4.80
N VAL A 168 26.11 21.15 6.13
CA VAL A 168 25.81 22.28 7.00
C VAL A 168 27.06 23.12 7.11
N HIS A 169 27.17 24.18 6.29
CA HIS A 169 28.14 25.23 6.58
C HIS A 169 27.48 26.21 7.54
N LYS A 170 27.93 26.22 8.80
CA LYS A 170 27.67 27.36 9.68
C LYS A 170 28.43 28.55 9.08
N LEU A 171 27.71 29.64 8.83
CA LEU A 171 28.30 30.95 8.62
C LEU A 171 28.48 31.56 10.01
N ASP A 172 29.71 31.95 10.33
CA ASP A 172 30.02 32.79 11.48
C ASP A 172 29.47 34.21 11.28
#